data_AF-A0AAW8APK7-F1
#
_entry.id   AF-A0AAW8APK7-F1
#
_cell.length_a   1.000
_cell.length_b   1.000
_cell.length_c   1.000
_cell.angle_alpha   90.00
_cell.angle_beta   90.00
_cell.angle_gamma   90.00
#
_symmetry.space_group_name_H-M   'P 1'
#
loop_
_entity.id
_entity.type
_entity.pdbx_description
1 polymer ?
#
loop_
_entity_poly.entity_id
_entity_poly.type
_entity_poly.pdbx_seq_one_letter_code
_entity_poly.pdbx_strand_id
1 'polypeptide(L)' 'MRLQPVTQREHPFPSGRLLVSTTDLKGRILHANAVFVATSGYALNELLGQPHNILRHPDVPEEA' A
#
# COMPACT_ATOMS: atom_id res chain seq x y z
N MET A 1 2.80 13.71 -5.68
CA MET A 1 1.79 12.89 -4.99
C MET A 1 0.70 12.54 -5.99
N ARG A 2 0.81 11.39 -6.68
CA ARG A 2 -0.22 10.91 -7.62
C ARG A 2 -1.25 10.12 -6.84
N LEU A 3 -2.19 10.82 -6.22
CA LEU A 3 -3.40 10.18 -5.71
C LEU A 3 -4.27 9.84 -6.92
N GLN A 4 -4.41 8.55 -7.22
CA GLN A 4 -5.43 8.11 -8.17
C GLN A 4 -6.80 8.41 -7.56
N PRO A 5 -7.79 8.85 -8.36
CA PRO A 5 -9.12 9.11 -7.86
C PRO A 5 -9.69 7.82 -7.25
N VAL A 6 -10.31 7.93 -6.08
CA VAL A 6 -11.05 6.82 -5.47
C VAL A 6 -12.21 6.47 -6.40
N THR A 7 -12.12 5.33 -7.07
CA THR A 7 -13.09 4.96 -8.10
C THR A 7 -14.28 4.16 -7.57
N GLN A 8 -14.29 3.78 -6.28
CA GLN A 8 -15.29 2.86 -5.68
C GLN A 8 -15.45 1.55 -6.49
N ARG A 9 -14.43 1.17 -7.28
CA ARG A 9 -14.40 -0.05 -8.08
C ARG A 9 -13.53 -1.06 -7.36
N GLU A 10 -14.14 -2.14 -6.91
CA GLU A 10 -13.41 -3.26 -6.32
C GLU A 10 -12.56 -3.94 -7.41
N HIS A 11 -11.27 -4.08 -7.14
CA HIS A 11 -10.39 -4.91 -7.95
C HIS A 11 -10.34 -6.30 -7.30
N PRO A 12 -10.86 -7.36 -7.96
CA PRO A 12 -10.81 -8.69 -7.40
C PRO A 12 -9.35 -9.12 -7.22
N PHE A 13 -8.96 -9.30 -5.97
CA PHE A 13 -7.62 -9.76 -5.63
C PHE A 13 -7.55 -11.28 -5.83
N PRO A 14 -6.61 -11.79 -6.63
CA PRO A 14 -6.55 -13.21 -6.94
C PRO A 14 -6.30 -14.03 -5.67
N SER A 15 -7.13 -15.06 -5.48
CA SER A 15 -7.00 -16.01 -4.39
C SER A 15 -5.61 -16.68 -4.41
N GLY A 16 -4.97 -16.77 -3.25
CA GLY A 16 -3.63 -17.37 -3.09
C GLY A 16 -2.46 -16.40 -3.22
N ARG A 17 -2.70 -15.10 -3.44
CA ARG A 17 -1.67 -14.07 -3.25
C ARG A 17 -1.83 -13.42 -1.87
N LEU A 18 -0.73 -12.93 -1.32
CA LEU A 18 -0.71 -12.22 -0.03
C LEU A 18 -0.07 -10.86 -0.26
N LEU A 19 -0.64 -9.82 0.32
CA LEU A 19 -0.01 -8.51 0.43
C LEU A 19 0.91 -8.55 1.65
N VAL A 20 2.22 -8.47 1.42
CA VAL A 20 3.21 -8.54 2.50
C VAL A 20 4.12 -7.32 2.40
N SER A 21 4.19 -6.57 3.49
CA SER A 21 5.14 -5.50 3.68
C SER A 21 5.72 -5.56 5.09
N THR A 22 6.99 -5.20 5.23
CA THR A 22 7.68 -5.10 6.52
C THR A 22 7.99 -3.64 6.78
N THR A 23 7.69 -3.17 7.99
CA THR A 23 7.97 -1.80 8.43
C THR A 23 8.98 -1.77 9.56
N ASP A 24 9.67 -0.64 9.73
CA ASP A 24 10.46 -0.36 10.92
C ASP A 24 9.57 0.00 12.13
N LEU A 25 10.18 0.23 13.28
CA LEU A 25 9.50 0.66 14.51
C LEU A 25 8.83 2.05 14.40
N LYS A 26 9.15 2.82 13.35
CA LYS A 26 8.58 4.13 13.06
C LYS A 26 7.50 4.05 11.96
N GLY A 27 7.14 2.85 11.50
CA GLY A 27 6.12 2.64 10.48
C GLY A 27 6.59 2.90 9.04
N ARG A 28 7.89 3.00 8.78
CA ARG A 28 8.45 3.16 7.42
C ARG A 28 8.63 1.80 6.76
N ILE A 29 8.23 1.68 5.50
CA ILE A 29 8.32 0.44 4.73
C ILE A 29 9.79 0.14 4.45
N LEU A 30 10.26 -1.01 4.96
CA LEU A 30 11.58 -1.57 4.70
C LEU A 30 11.56 -2.58 3.56
N HIS A 31 10.43 -3.24 3.36
CA HIS A 31 10.26 -4.25 2.32
C HIS A 31 8.80 -4.35 1.91
N ALA A 32 8.55 -4.63 0.63
CA ALA A 32 7.24 -4.94 0.09
C ALA A 32 7.39 -6.03 -0.98
N ASN A 33 6.48 -7.02 -0.97
CA ASN A 33 6.50 -8.08 -1.97
C ASN A 33 5.98 -7.56 -3.33
N ALA A 34 6.29 -8.29 -4.41
CA ALA A 34 5.92 -7.89 -5.77
C ALA A 34 4.41 -7.68 -5.96
N VAL A 35 3.59 -8.43 -5.20
CA VAL A 35 2.13 -8.29 -5.22
C VAL A 35 1.71 -6.95 -4.62
N PHE A 36 2.27 -6.58 -3.48
CA PHE A 36 2.01 -5.29 -2.84
C PHE A 36 2.39 -4.12 -3.75
N VAL A 37 3.55 -4.18 -4.38
CA VAL A 37 4.00 -3.16 -5.35
C VAL A 37 3.00 -3.07 -6.51
N ALA A 38 2.65 -4.20 -7.13
CA ALA A 38 1.72 -4.24 -8.25
C ALA A 38 0.31 -3.74 -7.91
N THR A 39 -0.19 -4.04 -6.70
CA THR A 39 -1.52 -3.61 -6.25
C THR A 39 -1.53 -2.16 -5.77
N SER A 40 -0.44 -1.69 -5.16
CA SER A 40 -0.35 -0.32 -4.62
C SER A 40 -0.33 0.78 -5.68
N GLY A 41 0.09 0.44 -6.91
CA GLY A 41 0.31 1.43 -7.97
C GLY A 41 1.58 2.28 -7.81
N TYR A 42 2.38 2.01 -6.78
CA TYR A 42 3.70 2.61 -6.55
C TYR A 42 4.81 1.66 -6.97
N ALA A 43 5.94 2.20 -7.41
CA ALA A 43 7.13 1.40 -7.58
C ALA A 43 7.78 1.09 -6.22
N LEU A 44 8.51 -0.04 -6.13
CA LEU A 44 9.15 -0.47 -4.87
C LEU A 44 10.07 0.63 -4.29
N ASN A 45 10.85 1.30 -5.14
CA ASN A 45 11.72 2.40 -4.75
C ASN A 45 10.97 3.63 -4.20
N GLU A 46 9.71 3.83 -4.61
CA GLU A 46 8.84 4.88 -4.07
C GLU A 46 8.25 4.47 -2.73
N LEU A 47 8.08 3.17 -2.47
CA LEU A 47 7.58 2.66 -1.20
C LEU A 47 8.67 2.59 -0.12
N LEU A 48 9.90 2.23 -0.49
CA LEU A 48 10.99 2.07 0.47
C LEU A 48 11.27 3.38 1.22
N GLY A 49 11.25 3.31 2.55
CA GLY A 49 11.45 4.46 3.44
C GLY A 49 10.23 5.36 3.63
N GLN A 50 9.15 5.16 2.87
CA GLN A 50 7.89 5.87 3.07
C GLN A 50 7.10 5.30 4.24
N PRO A 51 6.30 6.14 4.93
CA PRO A 51 5.39 5.65 5.95
C PRO A 51 4.32 4.74 5.34
N HIS A 52 3.96 3.68 6.05
CA HIS A 52 2.99 2.68 5.58
C HIS A 52 1.60 3.28 5.31
N ASN A 53 1.28 4.42 5.91
CA ASN A 53 0.04 5.16 5.69
C ASN A 53 -0.09 5.77 4.27
N ILE A 54 0.95 5.72 3.43
CA ILE A 54 0.89 6.18 2.03
C ILE A 54 -0.18 5.45 1.20
N LEU A 55 -0.55 4.23 1.62
CA LEU A 55 -1.59 3.42 1.00
C LEU A 55 -2.94 3.51 1.71
N ARG A 56 -3.07 4.38 2.72
CA ARG A 56 -4.32 4.52 3.45
C ARG A 56 -5.39 5.06 2.50
N HIS A 57 -6.48 4.32 2.38
CA HIS A 57 -7.63 4.79 1.64
C HIS A 57 -8.24 5.99 2.38
N PRO A 58 -8.63 7.08 1.69
CA PRO A 58 -9.18 8.27 2.35
C PRO A 58 -10.50 8.01 3.08
N ASP A 59 -11.21 6.93 2.71
CA ASP A 59 -12.44 6.50 3.41
C ASP A 59 -12.17 5.74 4.72
N VAL A 60 -10.91 5.41 5.04
CA VAL A 60 -10.56 4.80 6.34
C VAL A 60 -10.27 5.92 7.35
N PRO A 61 -11.13 6.13 8.36
CA PRO A 61 -10.94 7.17 9.36
C PRO A 61 -9.64 6.94 10.13
N GLU A 62 -9.02 8.03 10.56
CA GLU A 62 -7.67 8.08 11.13
C GLU A 62 -7.59 7.54 12.57
N GLU A 63 -8.73 7.13 13.13
CA GLU A 63 -8.91 6.61 14.48
C GLU A 63 -8.99 5.08 14.44
N ALA A 64 -7.83 4.42 14.51
CA ALA A 64 -7.71 2.99 14.79
C ALA A 64 -6.63 2.75 15.84
#